data_AF-A0AA43CR16-F1
#
_entry.id   AF-A0AA43CR16-F1
#
_cell.length_a   1.000
_cell.length_b   1.000
_cell.length_c   1.000
_cell.angle_alpha   90.00
_cell.angle_beta   90.00
_cell.angle_gamma   90.00
#
_symmetry.space_group_name_H-M   'P 1'
#
loop_
_entity.id
_entity.type
_entity.pdbx_description
1 polymer ?
#
loop_
_entity_poly.entity_id
_entity_poly.type
_entity_poly.pdbx_seq_one_letter_code
_entity_poly.pdbx_strand_id
1 'polypeptide(L)'
;MEWLTDNKIPLGKSIKTLTNFLNDHAAWLFDFISNVLGFLIEGLIDLMLLFPPLVLIALLAAGAYWLHRSWVLSLGILLSMLLIINLGYWEETIQTLSLVVFSTAVCMAVGVPVGIASAHRPWLYTGIRPVLDLMQTIPTFVYLIPTLILFGLGVVPGLISTVIFAIPAPIRLTHLGVS
;
A
#
# COMPACT_ATOMS: atom_id res chain seq x y z
N MET A 1 0.80 7.05 42.44
CA MET A 1 -0.02 7.14 41.21
C MET A 1 -0.07 8.57 40.68
N GLU A 2 -0.34 9.57 41.53
CA GLU A 2 -0.38 11.00 41.16
C GLU A 2 0.93 11.51 40.53
N TRP A 3 2.10 11.17 41.09
CA TRP A 3 3.41 11.57 40.53
C TRP A 3 3.64 11.14 39.06
N LEU A 4 3.12 9.98 38.64
CA LEU A 4 3.23 9.49 37.26
C LEU A 4 2.24 10.19 36.31
N THR A 5 1.05 10.57 36.81
CA THR A 5 0.07 11.31 36.02
C THR A 5 0.41 12.79 35.89
N ASP A 6 1.18 13.34 36.82
CA ASP A 6 1.64 14.72 36.81
C ASP A 6 2.92 14.91 35.96
N ASN A 7 3.78 13.88 35.89
CA ASN A 7 5.01 13.90 35.09
C ASN A 7 4.90 13.05 33.81
N LYS A 8 3.93 13.39 32.96
CA LYS A 8 3.73 12.68 31.68
C LYS A 8 4.95 12.88 30.78
N ILE A 9 5.51 11.78 30.28
CA ILE A 9 6.52 11.81 29.23
C ILE A 9 5.88 12.50 28.00
N PRO A 10 6.47 13.58 27.47
CA PRO A 10 5.84 14.39 26.44
C PRO A 10 5.97 13.78 25.04
N LEU A 11 5.65 12.48 24.89
CA LEU A 11 5.80 11.73 23.65
C LEU A 11 5.14 12.42 22.45
N GLY A 12 3.91 12.94 22.64
CA GLY A 12 3.21 13.67 21.57
C GLY A 12 3.95 14.93 21.13
N LYS A 13 4.58 15.67 22.06
CA LYS A 13 5.40 16.84 21.71
C LYS A 13 6.68 16.41 20.99
N SER A 14 7.35 15.35 21.47
CA SER A 14 8.56 14.82 20.84
C SER A 14 8.30 14.35 19.41
N ILE A 15 7.22 13.60 19.18
CA ILE A 15 6.82 13.15 17.84
C ILE A 15 6.49 14.36 16.96
N LYS A 16 5.74 15.34 17.46
CA LYS A 16 5.42 16.56 16.70
C LYS A 16 6.69 17.32 16.31
N THR A 17 7.63 17.50 17.22
CA THR A 17 8.91 18.16 16.93
C THR A 17 9.70 17.40 15.88
N LEU A 18 9.73 16.07 15.95
CA LEU A 18 10.37 15.23 14.93
C LEU A 18 9.71 15.41 13.56
N THR A 19 8.38 15.35 13.49
CA THR A 19 7.64 15.52 12.23
C THR A 19 7.84 16.91 11.64
N ASN A 20 7.84 17.96 12.46
CA ASN A 20 8.13 19.31 12.02
C ASN A 20 9.55 19.42 11.47
N PHE A 21 10.55 18.87 12.17
CA PHE A 21 11.93 18.86 11.71
C PHE A 21 12.08 18.18 10.34
N LEU A 22 11.40 17.05 10.15
CA LEU A 22 11.37 16.34 8.87
C LEU A 22 10.72 17.18 7.76
N ASN A 23 9.61 17.85 8.03
CA ASN A 23 8.99 18.74 7.05
C ASN A 23 9.90 19.95 6.74
N ASP A 24 10.53 20.56 7.73
CA ASP A 24 11.36 21.75 7.53
C ASP A 24 12.62 21.46 6.67
N HIS A 25 13.18 20.25 6.75
CA HIS A 25 14.46 19.91 6.10
C HIS A 25 14.33 18.90 4.95
N ALA A 26 13.31 18.06 4.96
CA ALA A 26 13.14 16.95 4.01
C ALA A 26 11.81 17.01 3.25
N ALA A 27 11.01 18.09 3.36
CA ALA A 27 9.80 18.27 2.56
C ALA A 27 10.05 18.04 1.06
N TRP A 28 11.13 18.60 0.51
CA TRP A 28 11.47 18.41 -0.91
C TRP A 28 11.59 16.92 -1.32
N LEU A 29 12.06 16.05 -0.42
CA LEU A 29 12.19 14.62 -0.67
C LEU A 29 10.82 13.94 -0.60
N PHE A 30 10.00 14.27 0.40
CA PHE A 30 8.64 13.76 0.52
C PHE A 30 7.77 14.20 -0.65
N ASP A 31 7.85 15.47 -1.05
CA ASP A 31 7.16 16.03 -2.21
C ASP A 31 7.61 15.36 -3.50
N PHE A 32 8.92 15.13 -3.68
CA PHE A 32 9.44 14.40 -4.84
C PHE A 32 8.87 12.97 -4.90
N ILE A 33 8.90 12.23 -3.78
CA ILE A 33 8.34 10.87 -3.71
C ILE A 33 6.83 10.90 -3.95
N SER A 34 6.10 11.84 -3.35
CA SER A 34 4.66 12.03 -3.57
C SER A 34 4.35 12.30 -5.03
N ASN A 35 5.09 13.18 -5.68
CA ASN A 35 4.87 13.53 -7.08
C ASN A 35 5.15 12.33 -8.00
N VAL A 36 6.22 11.58 -7.75
CA VAL A 36 6.54 10.38 -8.54
C VAL A 36 5.49 9.29 -8.35
N LEU A 37 5.12 8.98 -7.10
CA LEU A 37 4.12 7.94 -6.83
C LEU A 37 2.73 8.36 -7.33
N GLY A 38 2.34 9.62 -7.10
CA GLY A 38 1.10 10.20 -7.59
C GLY A 38 1.03 10.11 -9.11
N PHE A 39 2.05 10.58 -9.82
CA PHE A 39 2.14 10.49 -11.28
C PHE A 39 1.98 9.05 -11.80
N LEU A 40 2.61 8.06 -11.15
CA LEU A 40 2.52 6.67 -11.57
C LEU A 40 1.11 6.08 -11.33
N ILE A 41 0.50 6.37 -10.19
CA ILE A 41 -0.83 5.86 -9.85
C ILE A 41 -1.90 6.55 -10.68
N GLU A 42 -1.90 7.88 -10.74
CA GLU A 42 -2.85 8.66 -11.53
C GLU A 42 -2.69 8.36 -13.01
N GLY A 43 -1.46 8.22 -13.51
CA GLY A 43 -1.21 7.78 -14.87
C GLY A 43 -1.76 6.39 -15.18
N LEU A 44 -1.73 5.45 -14.23
CA LEU A 44 -2.37 4.14 -14.38
C LEU A 44 -3.90 4.25 -14.38
N ILE A 45 -4.46 5.07 -13.49
CA ILE A 45 -5.91 5.33 -13.42
C ILE A 45 -6.39 5.92 -14.76
N ASP A 46 -5.74 6.98 -15.23
CA ASP A 46 -6.06 7.65 -16.49
C ASP A 46 -5.94 6.69 -17.67
N LEU A 47 -4.89 5.85 -17.70
CA LEU A 47 -4.72 4.83 -18.74
C LEU A 47 -5.86 3.81 -18.73
N MET A 48 -6.32 3.38 -17.56
CA MET A 48 -7.43 2.43 -17.43
C MET A 48 -8.77 3.08 -17.81
N LEU A 49 -8.98 4.35 -17.44
CA LEU A 49 -10.18 5.11 -17.78
C LEU A 49 -10.22 5.60 -19.23
N LEU A 50 -9.09 5.61 -19.94
CA LEU A 50 -9.02 5.89 -21.38
C LEU A 50 -9.91 4.94 -22.18
N PHE A 51 -10.01 3.68 -21.75
CA PHE A 51 -10.81 2.68 -22.43
C PHE A 51 -12.29 2.77 -22.02
N PRO A 52 -13.24 2.63 -22.95
CA PRO A 52 -14.64 2.47 -22.60
C PRO A 52 -14.81 1.32 -21.59
N PRO A 53 -15.65 1.47 -20.54
CA PRO A 53 -15.74 0.47 -19.47
C PRO A 53 -15.97 -0.96 -19.96
N LEU A 54 -16.85 -1.13 -20.94
CA LEU A 54 -17.16 -2.43 -21.54
C LEU A 54 -15.95 -3.07 -22.24
N VAL A 55 -15.09 -2.26 -22.87
CA VAL A 55 -13.87 -2.74 -23.53
C VAL A 55 -12.87 -3.24 -22.49
N LEU A 56 -12.67 -2.47 -21.41
CA LEU A 56 -11.75 -2.88 -20.34
C LEU A 56 -12.25 -4.17 -19.65
N ILE A 57 -13.55 -4.29 -19.37
CA ILE A 57 -14.14 -5.52 -18.80
C ILE A 57 -13.91 -6.71 -19.74
N ALA A 58 -14.15 -6.53 -21.04
CA ALA A 58 -13.93 -7.59 -22.02
C ALA A 58 -12.45 -8.02 -22.05
N LEU A 59 -11.51 -7.07 -21.98
CA LEU A 59 -10.07 -7.34 -21.92
C LEU A 59 -9.70 -8.10 -20.64
N LEU A 60 -10.19 -7.69 -19.48
CA LEU A 60 -9.93 -8.36 -18.20
C LEU A 60 -10.51 -9.78 -18.17
N ALA A 61 -11.75 -9.96 -18.63
CA ALA A 61 -12.39 -11.27 -18.71
C ALA A 61 -11.69 -12.19 -19.73
N ALA A 62 -11.29 -11.65 -20.89
CA ALA A 62 -10.53 -12.40 -21.89
C ALA A 62 -9.14 -12.79 -21.37
N GLY A 63 -8.46 -11.89 -20.65
CA GLY A 63 -7.17 -12.16 -20.01
C GLY A 63 -7.27 -13.26 -18.95
N ALA A 64 -8.30 -13.21 -18.10
CA ALA A 64 -8.58 -14.25 -17.12
C ALA A 64 -8.88 -15.61 -17.78
N TYR A 65 -9.68 -15.62 -18.85
CA TYR A 65 -9.95 -16.82 -19.62
C TYR A 65 -8.67 -17.38 -20.26
N TRP A 66 -7.83 -16.52 -20.83
CA TRP A 66 -6.61 -16.93 -21.50
C TRP A 66 -5.62 -17.59 -20.54
N LEU A 67 -5.46 -17.02 -19.34
CA LEU A 67 -4.51 -17.50 -18.33
C LEU A 67 -5.01 -18.74 -17.59
N HIS A 68 -6.27 -18.78 -17.19
CA HIS A 68 -6.82 -19.86 -16.35
C HIS A 68 -7.67 -20.88 -17.11
N ARG A 69 -8.02 -20.62 -18.37
CA ARG A 69 -8.92 -21.45 -19.21
C ARG A 69 -10.26 -21.79 -18.57
N SER A 70 -10.69 -20.97 -17.59
CA SER A 70 -11.93 -21.16 -16.83
C SER A 70 -12.99 -20.16 -17.29
N TRP A 71 -14.05 -20.68 -17.91
CA TRP A 71 -15.20 -19.87 -18.33
C TRP A 71 -15.99 -19.32 -17.14
N VAL A 72 -16.03 -20.06 -16.02
CA VAL A 72 -16.74 -19.66 -14.79
C VAL A 72 -16.08 -18.41 -14.18
N LEU A 73 -14.75 -18.38 -14.10
CA LEU A 73 -14.01 -17.20 -13.61
C LEU A 73 -14.28 -15.98 -14.48
N SER A 74 -14.21 -16.16 -15.80
CA SER A 74 -14.35 -15.10 -16.78
C SER A 74 -15.76 -14.50 -16.78
N LEU A 75 -16.78 -15.37 -16.67
CA LEU A 75 -18.17 -14.95 -16.50
C LEU A 75 -18.38 -14.24 -15.16
N GLY A 76 -17.75 -14.73 -14.09
CA GLY A 76 -17.78 -14.08 -12.77
C GLY A 76 -17.25 -12.65 -12.83
N ILE A 77 -16.07 -12.45 -13.43
CA ILE A 77 -15.48 -11.11 -13.63
C ILE A 77 -16.43 -10.21 -14.42
N LEU A 78 -16.97 -10.71 -15.55
CA LEU A 78 -17.86 -9.94 -16.40
C LEU A 78 -19.13 -9.50 -15.66
N LEU A 79 -19.80 -10.42 -14.96
CA LEU A 79 -21.02 -10.12 -14.21
C LEU A 79 -20.75 -9.18 -13.03
N SER A 80 -19.67 -9.39 -12.27
CA SER A 80 -19.29 -8.51 -11.16
C SER A 80 -18.99 -7.10 -11.63
N MET A 81 -18.24 -6.94 -12.73
CA MET A 81 -17.90 -5.61 -13.25
C MET A 81 -19.10 -4.90 -13.87
N LEU A 82 -20.01 -5.63 -14.54
CA LEU A 82 -21.27 -5.05 -15.02
C LEU A 82 -22.15 -4.57 -13.86
N LEU A 83 -22.18 -5.31 -12.75
CA LEU A 83 -22.88 -4.87 -11.54
C LEU A 83 -22.30 -3.57 -10.99
N ILE A 84 -20.96 -3.44 -10.95
CA ILE A 84 -20.29 -2.21 -10.51
C ILE A 84 -20.65 -1.02 -11.39
N ILE A 85 -20.66 -1.20 -12.72
CA ILE A 85 -21.13 -0.18 -13.66
C ILE A 85 -22.57 0.21 -13.35
N ASN A 86 -23.45 -0.77 -13.15
CA ASN A 86 -24.86 -0.52 -12.84
C ASN A 86 -25.07 0.24 -11.52
N LEU A 87 -24.16 0.09 -10.55
CA LEU A 87 -24.18 0.82 -9.29
C LEU A 87 -23.50 2.21 -9.37
N GLY A 88 -22.85 2.55 -10.49
CA GLY A 88 -22.19 3.84 -10.69
C GLY A 88 -20.81 3.97 -10.03
N TYR A 89 -20.21 2.88 -9.54
CA TYR A 89 -18.91 2.90 -8.84
C TYR A 89 -17.72 2.53 -9.74
N TRP A 90 -17.83 2.76 -11.05
CA TRP A 90 -16.78 2.38 -12.00
C TRP A 90 -15.46 3.09 -11.70
N GLU A 91 -15.49 4.42 -11.57
CA GLU A 91 -14.29 5.21 -11.34
C GLU A 91 -13.61 4.85 -10.01
N GLU A 92 -14.38 4.81 -8.93
CA GLU A 92 -13.91 4.38 -7.60
C GLU A 92 -13.29 2.97 -7.61
N THR A 93 -13.85 2.06 -8.42
CA THR A 93 -13.31 0.71 -8.59
C THR A 93 -11.96 0.73 -9.31
N ILE A 94 -11.82 1.52 -10.38
CA ILE A 94 -10.55 1.66 -11.11
C ILE A 94 -9.49 2.31 -10.24
N GLN A 95 -9.86 3.34 -9.47
CA GLN A 95 -8.96 3.95 -8.49
C GLN A 95 -8.49 2.91 -7.47
N THR A 96 -9.42 2.21 -6.81
CA THR A 96 -9.09 1.17 -5.82
C THR A 96 -8.22 0.05 -6.41
N LEU A 97 -8.58 -0.44 -7.60
CA LEU A 97 -7.83 -1.48 -8.30
C LEU A 97 -6.39 -1.03 -8.61
N SER A 98 -6.24 0.20 -9.11
CA SER A 98 -4.92 0.79 -9.41
C SER A 98 -4.07 0.92 -8.15
N LEU A 99 -4.65 1.42 -7.04
CA LEU A 99 -3.96 1.50 -5.76
C LEU A 99 -3.52 0.12 -5.24
N VAL A 100 -4.39 -0.90 -5.34
CA VAL A 100 -4.08 -2.27 -4.89
C VAL A 100 -2.98 -2.90 -5.74
N VAL A 101 -3.05 -2.77 -7.06
CA VAL A 101 -2.04 -3.30 -7.99
C VAL A 101 -0.69 -2.65 -7.71
N PHE A 102 -0.64 -1.32 -7.59
CA PHE A 102 0.59 -0.61 -7.33
C PHE A 102 1.15 -0.90 -5.93
N SER A 103 0.30 -0.93 -4.89
CA SER A 103 0.70 -1.30 -3.52
C SER A 103 1.30 -2.69 -3.48
N THR A 104 0.67 -3.65 -4.16
CA THR A 104 1.14 -5.02 -4.24
C THR A 104 2.47 -5.10 -4.97
N ALA A 105 2.62 -4.39 -6.09
CA ALA A 105 3.88 -4.33 -6.82
C ALA A 105 5.03 -3.78 -5.96
N VAL A 106 4.82 -2.67 -5.24
CA VAL A 106 5.80 -2.09 -4.31
C VAL A 106 6.11 -3.05 -3.16
N CYS A 107 5.08 -3.65 -2.56
CA CYS A 107 5.24 -4.65 -1.48
C CYS A 107 6.08 -5.84 -1.93
N MET A 108 5.88 -6.34 -3.15
CA MET A 108 6.66 -7.46 -3.68
C MET A 108 8.08 -7.02 -4.04
N ALA A 109 8.23 -5.86 -4.68
CA ALA A 109 9.51 -5.31 -5.08
C ALA A 109 10.45 -5.05 -3.89
N VAL A 110 9.91 -4.65 -2.74
CA VAL A 110 10.70 -4.39 -1.52
C VAL A 110 10.69 -5.61 -0.59
N GLY A 111 9.53 -6.22 -0.35
CA GLY A 111 9.36 -7.29 0.62
C GLY A 111 10.08 -8.58 0.24
N VAL A 112 10.12 -8.93 -1.05
CA VAL A 112 10.83 -10.16 -1.50
C VAL A 112 12.34 -10.03 -1.29
N PRO A 113 13.04 -8.96 -1.75
CA PRO A 113 14.47 -8.79 -1.47
C PRO A 113 14.81 -8.76 0.02
N VAL A 114 14.00 -8.06 0.84
CA VAL A 114 14.18 -8.03 2.30
C VAL A 114 14.01 -9.43 2.91
N GLY A 115 13.00 -10.18 2.45
CA GLY A 115 12.78 -11.56 2.84
C GLY A 115 13.98 -12.46 2.52
N ILE A 116 14.49 -12.40 1.28
CA ILE A 116 15.69 -13.15 0.84
C ILE A 116 16.91 -12.78 1.69
N ALA A 117 17.15 -11.48 1.92
CA ALA A 117 18.28 -11.02 2.73
C ALA A 117 18.19 -11.51 4.18
N SER A 118 16.99 -11.55 4.75
CA SER A 118 16.75 -12.03 6.11
C SER A 118 16.89 -13.56 6.24
N ALA A 119 16.59 -14.32 5.18
CA ALA A 119 16.75 -15.78 5.18
C ALA A 119 18.23 -16.19 5.29
N HIS A 120 19.11 -15.46 4.62
CA HIS A 120 20.56 -15.73 4.65
C HIS A 120 21.25 -15.24 5.94
N ARG A 121 20.58 -14.41 6.75
CA ARG A 121 21.16 -13.78 7.94
C ARG A 121 20.18 -13.87 9.12
N PRO A 122 20.29 -14.89 9.99
CA PRO A 122 19.37 -15.08 11.11
C PRO A 122 19.24 -13.85 12.03
N TRP A 123 20.35 -13.14 12.29
CA TRP A 123 20.35 -11.92 13.10
C TRP A 123 19.53 -10.79 12.47
N LEU A 124 19.50 -10.70 11.13
CA LEU A 124 18.71 -9.69 10.42
C LEU A 124 17.23 -9.95 10.62
N TYR A 125 16.80 -11.22 10.52
CA TYR A 125 15.41 -11.59 10.78
C TYR A 125 15.01 -11.31 12.24
N THR A 126 15.87 -11.63 13.21
CA THR A 126 15.62 -11.31 14.62
C THR A 126 15.45 -9.80 14.85
N GLY A 127 16.23 -8.97 14.16
CA GLY A 127 16.15 -7.50 14.27
C GLY A 127 14.91 -6.89 13.60
N ILE A 128 14.50 -7.38 12.43
CA ILE A 128 13.33 -6.83 11.73
C ILE A 128 12.00 -7.35 12.28
N ARG A 129 11.98 -8.54 12.88
CA ARG A 129 10.74 -9.20 13.35
C ARG A 129 9.85 -8.31 14.24
N PRO A 130 10.38 -7.59 15.25
CA PRO A 130 9.54 -6.69 16.06
C PRO A 130 8.90 -5.56 15.24
N VAL A 131 9.60 -5.06 14.21
CA VAL A 131 9.07 -4.04 13.30
C VAL A 131 7.96 -4.63 12.45
N LEU A 132 8.14 -5.84 11.92
CA LEU A 132 7.10 -6.55 11.16
C LEU A 132 5.86 -6.83 12.03
N ASP A 133 6.05 -7.18 13.30
CA ASP A 133 4.97 -7.40 14.26
C ASP A 133 4.22 -6.10 14.57
N LEU A 134 4.95 -4.98 14.73
CA LEU A 134 4.35 -3.65 14.88
C LEU A 134 3.52 -3.27 13.65
N MET A 135 4.09 -3.47 12.46
CA MET A 135 3.48 -3.15 11.17
C MET A 135 2.09 -3.77 11.00
N GLN A 136 1.90 -5.00 11.50
CA GLN A 136 0.64 -5.74 11.41
C GLN A 136 -0.34 -5.51 12.56
N THR A 137 0.11 -4.96 13.70
CA THR A 137 -0.70 -4.84 14.91
C THR A 137 -1.24 -3.44 15.15
N ILE A 138 -0.55 -2.40 14.66
CA ILE A 138 -1.08 -1.04 14.71
C ILE A 138 -2.19 -0.88 13.65
N PRO A 139 -3.35 -0.29 14.01
CA PRO A 139 -4.43 -0.03 13.07
C PRO A 139 -4.01 0.90 11.92
N THR A 140 -4.52 0.64 10.72
CA THR A 140 -4.14 1.39 9.51
C THR A 140 -4.32 2.90 9.63
N PHE A 141 -5.38 3.35 10.30
CA PHE A 141 -5.65 4.77 10.51
C PHE A 141 -4.53 5.49 11.28
N VAL A 142 -3.80 4.78 12.16
CA VAL A 142 -2.67 5.36 12.89
C VAL A 142 -1.49 5.61 11.96
N TYR A 143 -1.30 4.81 10.90
CA TYR A 143 -0.28 5.08 9.87
C TYR A 143 -0.64 6.24 8.96
N LEU A 144 -1.93 6.45 8.73
CA LEU A 144 -2.44 7.47 7.85
C LEU A 144 -2.11 8.89 8.38
N ILE A 145 -2.21 9.10 9.70
CA ILE A 145 -1.94 10.42 10.31
C ILE A 145 -0.53 10.95 9.98
N PRO A 146 0.58 10.25 10.30
CA PRO A 146 1.91 10.76 9.99
C PRO A 146 2.19 10.79 8.49
N THR A 147 1.63 9.89 7.68
CA THR A 147 1.81 9.95 6.22
C THR A 147 1.12 11.16 5.62
N LEU A 148 -0.08 11.52 6.05
CA LEU A 148 -0.76 12.74 5.58
C LEU A 148 0.03 14.00 5.94
N ILE A 149 0.66 14.04 7.13
CA ILE A 149 1.45 15.20 7.56
C ILE A 149 2.75 15.35 6.75
N LEU A 150 3.37 14.23 6.35
CA LEU A 150 4.64 14.24 5.61
C LEU A 150 4.46 14.33 4.09
N PHE A 151 3.45 13.66 3.54
CA PHE A 151 3.27 13.49 2.09
C PHE A 151 2.09 14.30 1.52
N GLY A 152 1.30 14.97 2.36
CA GLY A 152 0.14 15.76 1.96
C GLY A 152 -1.12 14.93 1.75
N LEU A 153 -2.14 15.54 1.13
CA LEU A 153 -3.41 14.89 0.78
C LEU A 153 -3.29 14.22 -0.60
N GLY A 154 -4.01 13.12 -0.80
CA GLY A 154 -4.10 12.44 -2.11
C GLY A 154 -4.08 10.92 -1.98
N VAL A 155 -3.76 10.23 -3.09
CA VAL A 155 -3.70 8.76 -3.17
C VAL A 155 -2.44 8.17 -2.50
N VAL A 156 -1.36 8.96 -2.41
CA VAL A 156 -0.05 8.50 -1.92
C VAL A 156 -0.05 8.10 -0.43
N PRO A 157 -0.63 8.86 0.52
CA PRO A 157 -0.72 8.43 1.91
C PRO A 157 -1.46 7.10 2.09
N GLY A 158 -2.53 6.89 1.31
CA GLY A 158 -3.28 5.64 1.28
C GLY A 158 -2.45 4.47 0.75
N LEU A 159 -1.67 4.70 -0.31
CA LEU A 159 -0.71 3.74 -0.84
C LEU A 159 0.34 3.37 0.22
N ILE A 160 1.02 4.35 0.81
CA ILE A 160 2.09 4.11 1.79
C ILE A 160 1.56 3.36 3.00
N SER A 161 0.39 3.74 3.51
CA SER A 161 -0.24 3.06 4.64
C SER A 161 -0.57 1.59 4.32
N THR A 162 -1.09 1.33 3.11
CA THR A 162 -1.34 -0.03 2.62
C THR A 162 -0.05 -0.83 2.51
N VAL A 163 1.02 -0.24 1.99
CA VAL A 163 2.33 -0.89 1.86
C VAL A 163 2.91 -1.24 3.23
N ILE A 164 2.90 -0.31 4.18
CA ILE A 164 3.36 -0.55 5.57
C ILE A 164 2.60 -1.71 6.19
N PHE A 165 1.28 -1.76 6.01
CA PHE A 165 0.48 -2.84 6.58
C PHE A 165 0.71 -4.20 5.89
N ALA A 166 0.87 -4.20 4.57
CA ALA A 166 0.89 -5.43 3.77
C ALA A 166 2.29 -6.05 3.60
N ILE A 167 3.36 -5.26 3.61
CA ILE A 167 4.74 -5.73 3.35
C ILE A 167 5.28 -6.82 4.31
N PRO A 168 4.81 -6.96 5.57
CA PRO A 168 5.31 -8.04 6.43
C PRO A 168 4.98 -9.44 5.92
N ALA A 169 3.85 -9.61 5.21
CA ALA A 169 3.45 -10.90 4.66
C ALA A 169 4.45 -11.46 3.63
N PRO A 170 4.81 -10.75 2.53
CA PRO A 170 5.80 -11.23 1.58
C PRO A 170 7.19 -11.39 2.21
N ILE A 171 7.59 -10.54 3.16
CA ILE A 171 8.88 -10.71 3.86
C ILE A 171 8.94 -12.05 4.60
N ARG A 172 7.91 -12.35 5.42
CA ARG A 172 7.88 -13.60 6.21
C ARG A 172 7.74 -14.84 5.33
N LEU A 173 6.86 -14.80 4.33
CA LEU A 173 6.67 -15.93 3.42
C LEU A 173 7.93 -16.20 2.60
N THR A 174 8.61 -15.15 2.14
CA THR A 174 9.88 -15.31 1.42
C THR A 174 10.99 -15.81 2.35
N HIS A 175 11.06 -15.29 3.58
CA HIS A 175 12.03 -15.78 4.58
C HIS A 175 11.87 -17.29 4.79
N LEU A 176 10.65 -17.73 5.11
CA LEU A 176 10.33 -19.15 5.37
C LEU A 176 10.51 -20.04 4.13
N GLY A 177 10.27 -19.50 2.93
CA GLY A 177 10.44 -20.27 1.69
C GLY A 177 11.88 -20.43 1.25
N VAL A 178 12.79 -19.54 1.69
CA VAL A 178 14.21 -19.53 1.31
C VAL A 178 15.11 -20.15 2.38
N SER A 179 14.73 -20.05 3.67
CA SER A 179 15.46 -20.62 4.82
C SER A 179 15.38 -22.14 4.86
#